data_AF-A0A6B0XY43-F1
#
_entry.id   AF-A0A6B0XY43-F1
#
_cell.length_a   1.000
_cell.length_b   1.000
_cell.length_c   1.000
_cell.angle_alpha   90.00
_cell.angle_beta   90.00
_cell.angle_gamma   90.00
#
_symmetry.space_group_name_H-M   'P 1'
#
loop_
_entity.id
_entity.type
_entity.pdbx_description
1 polymer ?
#
loop_
_entity_poly.entity_id
_entity_poly.type
_entity_poly.pdbx_seq_one_letter_code
_entity_poly.pdbx_strand_id
1 'polypeptide(L)'
;MTARVRRICLLVGSGLLVSGAAGPAGEGAPSPPHGSEARFVVELEWPRENIARTLGVARSELGMYARGNPFQTRDIADLTCVVGPLFALDIDDAFAFDIDEPVDLVVTYAPELTGPFSVGFNDNGGDGIGESATIEPESGSTFATARVTLERARFAAHGIRDTDLAIGGPEGIALCDIEVVRSHTTPVPAGHGTLRLTVEDAASGRSVPARFGLYDETGRAPLPSERSVLVHRFVDEVRLLWVNPRTWWPSEHRLAFYVDGEYEARLPVGSYELVATRGPEYRGYERTIEVRPDETTDLTVSLERYANLPAEGWYSGDSHVHIAREHAEDDAVWAQIAAEDIHVANLLEMGNIAVTHFKQPAWG
;
A
#
# COMPACT_ATOMS: atom_id res chain seq x y z
N MET A 1 6.64 -10.33 -55.03
CA MET A 1 6.29 -11.20 -53.89
C MET A 1 7.56 -11.61 -53.17
N THR A 2 7.88 -10.96 -52.06
CA THR A 2 8.98 -11.34 -51.17
C THR A 2 8.51 -11.07 -49.74
N ALA A 3 8.07 -12.11 -49.05
CA ALA A 3 7.64 -12.03 -47.66
C ALA A 3 8.87 -11.81 -46.77
N ARG A 4 8.90 -10.69 -46.03
CA ARG A 4 9.85 -10.48 -44.93
C ARG A 4 9.22 -11.03 -43.66
N VAL A 5 9.78 -12.12 -43.16
CA VAL A 5 9.51 -12.65 -41.81
C VAL A 5 10.07 -11.66 -40.79
N ARG A 6 9.22 -11.02 -39.99
CA ARG A 6 9.64 -10.24 -38.81
C ARG A 6 9.76 -11.20 -37.61
N ARG A 7 10.94 -11.20 -36.99
CA ARG A 7 11.23 -11.94 -35.75
C ARG A 7 10.43 -11.31 -34.60
N ILE A 8 9.67 -12.13 -33.90
CA ILE A 8 9.04 -11.81 -32.62
C ILE A 8 10.14 -11.95 -31.55
N CYS A 9 10.49 -10.87 -30.86
CA CYS A 9 11.25 -10.95 -29.63
C CYS A 9 10.27 -11.13 -28.46
N LEU A 10 10.17 -12.37 -27.96
CA LEU A 10 9.60 -12.64 -26.64
C LEU A 10 10.72 -12.41 -25.61
N LEU A 11 10.54 -11.46 -24.69
CA LEU A 11 11.30 -11.41 -23.45
C LEU A 11 10.59 -12.32 -22.45
N VAL A 12 11.14 -13.51 -22.24
CA VAL A 12 10.69 -14.45 -21.20
C VAL A 12 11.43 -14.11 -19.91
N GLY A 13 10.69 -13.71 -18.88
CA GLY A 13 11.21 -13.66 -17.50
C GLY A 13 11.30 -15.08 -16.93
N SER A 14 12.51 -15.53 -16.66
CA SER A 14 12.78 -16.85 -16.06
C SER A 14 12.42 -16.84 -14.57
N GLY A 15 11.34 -17.54 -14.19
CA GLY A 15 11.07 -17.92 -12.80
C GLY A 15 11.90 -19.15 -12.42
N LEU A 16 12.80 -19.00 -11.43
CA LEU A 16 13.44 -20.13 -10.77
C LEU A 16 12.48 -20.73 -9.74
N LEU A 17 11.99 -21.93 -10.01
CA LEU A 17 11.33 -22.81 -9.04
C LEU A 17 12.40 -23.69 -8.37
N VAL A 18 12.58 -23.56 -7.06
CA VAL A 18 13.29 -24.56 -6.24
C VAL A 18 12.24 -25.43 -5.56
N SER A 19 12.13 -26.67 -6.01
CA SER A 19 11.29 -27.70 -5.40
C SER A 19 12.00 -28.30 -4.18
N GLY A 20 11.49 -28.03 -2.98
CA GLY A 20 11.83 -28.78 -1.76
C GLY A 20 10.81 -29.89 -1.53
N ALA A 21 11.28 -31.14 -1.40
CA ALA A 21 10.45 -32.30 -1.12
C ALA A 21 9.87 -32.23 0.31
N ALA A 22 8.54 -32.32 0.45
CA ALA A 22 7.87 -32.45 1.73
C ALA A 22 7.73 -33.93 2.13
N GLY A 23 8.23 -34.27 3.33
CA GLY A 23 7.93 -35.54 4.01
C GLY A 23 6.49 -35.60 4.53
N PRO A 24 6.04 -36.75 5.07
CA PRO A 24 4.63 -36.94 5.41
C PRO A 24 4.24 -36.06 6.60
N ALA A 25 3.22 -35.22 6.38
CA ALA A 25 2.62 -34.40 7.42
C ALA A 25 1.79 -35.28 8.36
N GLY A 26 2.09 -35.23 9.66
CA GLY A 26 1.20 -35.72 10.71
C GLY A 26 -0.06 -34.85 10.79
N GLU A 27 -1.17 -35.46 11.20
CA GLU A 27 -2.49 -34.85 11.33
C GLU A 27 -2.44 -33.55 12.16
N GLY A 28 -2.48 -32.41 11.46
CA GLY A 28 -2.63 -31.08 12.03
C GLY A 28 -4.08 -30.61 11.95
N ALA A 29 -4.49 -29.88 12.98
CA ALA A 29 -5.82 -29.31 13.20
C ALA A 29 -6.50 -28.69 11.95
N PRO A 30 -7.85 -28.68 11.90
CA PRO A 30 -8.58 -28.16 10.75
C PRO A 30 -8.24 -26.68 10.53
N SER A 31 -7.74 -26.37 9.32
CA SER A 31 -7.54 -25.00 8.87
C SER A 31 -8.88 -24.26 8.84
N PRO A 32 -8.95 -22.99 9.28
CA PRO A 32 -10.18 -22.22 9.22
C PRO A 32 -10.59 -21.99 7.75
N PRO A 33 -11.90 -21.82 7.47
CA PRO A 33 -12.38 -21.59 6.12
C PRO A 33 -11.88 -20.22 5.64
N HIS A 34 -10.82 -20.18 4.85
CA HIS A 34 -10.32 -18.93 4.29
C HIS A 34 -11.33 -18.42 3.27
N GLY A 35 -12.01 -17.33 3.62
CA GLY A 35 -12.77 -16.48 2.71
C GLY A 35 -11.87 -15.84 1.65
N SER A 36 -12.35 -14.79 1.01
CA SER A 36 -11.66 -14.07 -0.07
C SER A 36 -10.22 -13.63 0.24
N GLU A 37 -9.77 -13.65 1.49
CA GLU A 37 -8.42 -13.22 1.90
C GLU A 37 -7.34 -14.28 1.64
N ALA A 38 -6.45 -13.99 0.68
CA ALA A 38 -5.34 -14.87 0.31
C ALA A 38 -4.00 -14.49 0.95
N ARG A 39 -3.93 -13.36 1.65
CA ARG A 39 -2.69 -12.83 2.25
C ARG A 39 -2.44 -13.36 3.65
N PHE A 40 -3.27 -14.29 4.11
CA PHE A 40 -3.23 -14.87 5.44
C PHE A 40 -3.28 -13.80 6.55
N VAL A 41 -4.50 -13.39 6.88
CA VAL A 41 -4.78 -12.42 7.94
C VAL A 41 -5.61 -13.11 9.01
N VAL A 42 -5.16 -13.00 10.26
CA VAL A 42 -5.87 -13.52 11.43
C VAL A 42 -5.98 -12.40 12.44
N GLU A 43 -7.21 -11.99 12.76
CA GLU A 43 -7.44 -11.04 13.85
C GLU A 43 -7.25 -11.75 15.19
N LEU A 44 -6.50 -11.13 16.09
CA LEU A 44 -6.11 -11.69 17.38
C LEU A 44 -6.86 -10.96 18.49
N GLU A 45 -7.40 -11.71 19.44
CA GLU A 45 -7.98 -11.16 20.66
C GLU A 45 -6.86 -10.72 21.61
N TRP A 46 -6.29 -9.55 21.32
CA TRP A 46 -5.19 -8.94 22.07
C TRP A 46 -5.37 -7.42 22.16
N PRO A 47 -6.30 -6.94 23.00
CA PRO A 47 -6.59 -5.52 23.11
C PRO A 47 -5.43 -4.79 23.77
N ARG A 48 -5.09 -3.60 23.27
CA ARG A 48 -4.11 -2.69 23.86
C ARG A 48 -4.62 -1.25 23.81
N GLU A 49 -4.12 -0.43 24.72
CA GLU A 49 -4.52 0.98 24.77
C GLU A 49 -4.20 1.66 23.43
N ASN A 50 -5.17 2.40 22.89
CA ASN A 50 -5.07 3.11 21.60
C ASN A 50 -4.82 2.22 20.37
N ILE A 51 -5.04 0.91 20.48
CA ILE A 51 -4.96 -0.04 19.37
C ILE A 51 -6.35 -0.64 19.17
N ALA A 52 -6.96 -0.33 18.02
CA ALA A 52 -8.29 -0.81 17.66
C ALA A 52 -8.26 -2.32 17.36
N ARG A 53 -7.26 -2.78 16.61
CA ARG A 53 -7.12 -4.18 16.18
C ARG A 53 -5.67 -4.63 16.12
N THR A 54 -5.45 -5.91 16.41
CA THR A 54 -4.17 -6.58 16.21
C THR A 54 -4.35 -7.77 15.28
N LEU A 55 -3.58 -7.80 14.20
CA LEU A 55 -3.65 -8.82 13.17
C LEU A 55 -2.33 -9.58 13.09
N GLY A 56 -2.38 -10.90 13.08
CA GLY A 56 -1.29 -11.72 12.56
C GLY A 56 -1.36 -11.74 11.03
N VAL A 57 -0.26 -11.37 10.35
CA VAL A 57 -0.23 -11.24 8.89
C VAL A 57 1.03 -11.84 8.27
N ALA A 58 0.96 -12.31 7.02
CA ALA A 58 2.17 -12.68 6.27
C ALA A 58 2.83 -11.48 5.54
N ARG A 59 2.08 -10.40 5.32
CA ARG A 59 2.56 -9.14 4.71
C ARG A 59 1.80 -7.98 5.31
N SER A 60 2.48 -6.87 5.60
CA SER A 60 1.85 -5.71 6.24
C SER A 60 1.35 -4.64 5.27
N GLU A 61 1.76 -4.69 4.00
CA GLU A 61 1.69 -3.55 3.07
C GLU A 61 2.44 -2.28 3.56
N LEU A 62 3.22 -2.40 4.64
CA LEU A 62 4.10 -1.37 5.21
C LEU A 62 5.57 -1.82 5.11
N GLY A 63 5.94 -2.40 3.95
CA GLY A 63 7.32 -2.83 3.68
C GLY A 63 7.76 -4.15 4.33
N MET A 64 6.97 -4.70 5.27
CA MET A 64 7.34 -5.93 5.99
C MET A 64 6.64 -7.18 5.44
N TYR A 65 7.40 -8.26 5.35
CA TYR A 65 6.94 -9.58 4.92
C TYR A 65 7.54 -10.65 5.83
N ALA A 66 6.74 -11.65 6.16
CA ALA A 66 7.21 -12.77 6.95
C ALA A 66 6.72 -14.13 6.42
N ARG A 67 7.46 -15.18 6.79
CA ARG A 67 7.17 -16.56 6.41
C ARG A 67 6.84 -17.37 7.67
N GLY A 68 5.82 -18.20 7.58
CA GLY A 68 5.43 -19.13 8.66
C GLY A 68 4.17 -18.69 9.38
N ASN A 69 3.31 -19.66 9.70
CA ASN A 69 1.95 -19.42 10.17
C ASN A 69 1.59 -20.45 11.27
N PRO A 70 2.08 -20.23 12.50
CA PRO A 70 1.04 -20.04 13.51
C PRO A 70 1.31 -18.81 14.37
N PHE A 71 0.32 -17.93 14.45
CA PHE A 71 0.21 -16.95 15.52
C PHE A 71 -0.35 -17.66 16.75
N GLN A 72 0.22 -17.38 17.92
CA GLN A 72 -0.22 -17.99 19.17
C GLN A 72 -0.32 -16.92 20.24
N THR A 73 -1.36 -17.02 21.06
CA THR A 73 -1.43 -16.28 22.31
C THR A 73 -0.81 -17.14 23.41
N ARG A 74 0.09 -16.57 24.22
CA ARG A 74 0.75 -17.25 25.34
C ARG A 74 0.75 -16.36 26.56
N ASP A 75 0.33 -16.91 27.69
CA ASP A 75 0.54 -16.25 28.98
C ASP A 75 1.98 -16.52 29.43
N ILE A 76 2.74 -15.46 29.61
CA ILE A 76 4.12 -15.48 30.10
C ILE A 76 4.10 -14.66 31.38
N ALA A 77 4.39 -15.29 32.52
CA ALA A 77 4.24 -14.66 33.83
C ALA A 77 2.87 -13.98 34.00
N ASP A 78 2.82 -12.66 34.09
CA ASP A 78 1.63 -11.82 34.29
C ASP A 78 1.10 -11.14 33.02
N LEU A 79 1.74 -11.34 31.86
CA LEU A 79 1.31 -10.76 30.59
C LEU A 79 0.84 -11.82 29.59
N THR A 80 -0.21 -11.48 28.85
CA THR A 80 -0.63 -12.24 27.67
C THR A 80 0.08 -11.68 26.45
N CYS A 81 0.94 -12.49 25.82
CA CYS A 81 1.74 -12.12 24.67
C CYS A 81 1.22 -12.78 23.38
N VAL A 82 1.34 -12.10 22.25
CA VAL A 82 1.16 -12.70 20.92
C VAL A 82 2.53 -13.09 20.37
N VAL A 83 2.65 -14.34 19.93
CA VAL A 83 3.89 -14.95 19.44
C VAL A 83 3.72 -15.33 17.99
N GLY A 84 4.59 -14.80 17.13
CA GLY A 84 4.49 -14.99 15.70
C GLY A 84 5.51 -14.16 14.93
N PRO A 85 5.58 -14.35 13.61
CA PRO A 85 6.62 -13.74 12.81
C PRO A 85 6.35 -12.28 12.44
N LEU A 86 5.09 -11.87 12.34
CA LEU A 86 4.70 -10.51 11.96
C LEU A 86 3.28 -10.20 12.44
N PHE A 87 3.13 -9.06 13.09
CA PHE A 87 1.86 -8.48 13.51
C PHE A 87 1.66 -7.13 12.85
N ALA A 88 0.43 -6.84 12.43
CA ALA A 88 0.00 -5.53 11.99
C ALA A 88 -1.01 -4.96 13.00
N LEU A 89 -0.87 -3.68 13.33
CA LEU A 89 -1.67 -3.01 14.36
C LEU A 89 -2.37 -1.80 13.75
N ASP A 90 -3.65 -1.71 14.04
CA ASP A 90 -4.54 -0.62 13.66
C ASP A 90 -4.63 0.35 14.84
N ILE A 91 -4.16 1.59 14.66
CA ILE A 91 -4.22 2.60 15.71
C ILE A 91 -5.64 3.12 15.76
N ASP A 92 -6.15 3.38 16.97
CA ASP A 92 -7.47 4.00 17.10
C ASP A 92 -7.44 5.41 16.47
N ASP A 93 -8.22 5.63 15.41
CA ASP A 93 -8.34 6.92 14.72
C ASP A 93 -8.70 8.08 15.67
N ALA A 94 -9.43 7.79 16.77
CA ALA A 94 -9.75 8.79 17.79
C ALA A 94 -8.51 9.22 18.60
N PHE A 95 -7.52 8.34 18.71
CA PHE A 95 -6.23 8.62 19.32
C PHE A 95 -5.29 9.33 18.35
N ALA A 96 -5.16 8.86 17.10
CA ALA A 96 -4.35 9.50 16.06
C ALA A 96 -4.78 9.08 14.65
N PHE A 97 -4.97 10.07 13.78
CA PHE A 97 -5.28 9.87 12.37
C PHE A 97 -4.65 10.99 11.52
N ASP A 98 -4.01 10.62 10.41
CA ASP A 98 -3.34 11.49 9.43
C ASP A 98 -2.41 12.56 10.09
N ILE A 99 -1.63 12.14 11.07
CA ILE A 99 -0.67 12.98 11.82
C ILE A 99 0.64 13.20 11.03
N ASP A 100 1.45 14.16 11.45
CA ASP A 100 2.84 14.36 10.96
C ASP A 100 3.75 14.70 12.13
N GLU A 101 4.14 13.68 12.88
CA GLU A 101 4.91 13.93 14.09
C GLU A 101 5.73 12.71 14.50
N PRO A 102 6.80 12.93 15.30
CA PRO A 102 7.47 11.84 15.98
C PRO A 102 6.52 11.10 16.91
N VAL A 103 6.52 9.78 16.81
CA VAL A 103 5.80 8.89 17.74
C VAL A 103 6.78 7.88 18.32
N ASP A 104 6.87 7.82 19.65
CA ASP A 104 7.65 6.81 20.34
C ASP A 104 6.77 5.58 20.57
N LEU A 105 7.23 4.41 20.13
CA LEU A 105 6.69 3.12 20.52
C LEU A 105 7.53 2.54 21.66
N VAL A 106 6.88 2.13 22.75
CA VAL A 106 7.52 1.38 23.83
C VAL A 106 7.02 -0.06 23.73
N VAL A 107 7.87 -0.93 23.20
CA VAL A 107 7.55 -2.33 22.89
C VAL A 107 8.07 -3.21 24.01
N THR A 108 7.18 -3.93 24.70
CA THR A 108 7.57 -4.97 25.66
C THR A 108 7.46 -6.34 25.01
N TYR A 109 8.52 -7.13 25.10
CA TYR A 109 8.61 -8.45 24.49
C TYR A 109 9.23 -9.47 25.45
N ALA A 110 8.98 -10.76 25.21
CA ALA A 110 9.63 -11.86 25.93
C ALA A 110 10.87 -12.33 25.17
N PRO A 111 12.11 -12.08 25.68
CA PRO A 111 13.31 -12.28 24.88
C PRO A 111 13.62 -13.73 24.51
N GLU A 112 13.27 -14.69 25.37
CA GLU A 112 13.52 -16.12 25.10
C GLU A 112 12.77 -16.64 23.87
N LEU A 113 11.76 -15.91 23.41
CA LEU A 113 10.90 -16.25 22.27
C LEU A 113 10.95 -15.18 21.16
N THR A 114 11.89 -14.24 21.23
CA THR A 114 12.00 -13.12 20.30
C THR A 114 13.37 -13.13 19.65
N GLY A 115 13.42 -13.17 18.32
CA GLY A 115 14.62 -12.89 17.55
C GLY A 115 14.67 -11.42 17.09
N PRO A 116 15.66 -11.03 16.28
CA PRO A 116 15.78 -9.67 15.78
C PRO A 116 14.50 -9.21 15.04
N PHE A 117 14.03 -8.02 15.36
CA PHE A 117 12.78 -7.48 14.83
C PHE A 117 12.89 -6.00 14.44
N SER A 118 11.97 -5.53 13.60
CA SER A 118 11.83 -4.11 13.22
C SER A 118 10.37 -3.69 13.32
N VAL A 119 10.13 -2.39 13.15
CA VAL A 119 8.79 -1.79 13.04
C VAL A 119 8.65 -1.11 11.69
N GLY A 120 7.69 -1.54 10.90
CA GLY A 120 7.22 -0.87 9.69
C GLY A 120 6.05 0.04 10.01
N PHE A 121 5.95 1.20 9.36
CA PHE A 121 4.91 2.17 9.65
C PHE A 121 4.55 3.03 8.44
N ASN A 122 3.39 3.66 8.49
CA ASN A 122 2.98 4.67 7.53
C ASN A 122 3.78 5.97 7.76
N ASP A 123 4.65 6.31 6.82
CA ASP A 123 5.54 7.48 6.87
C ASP A 123 4.99 8.61 5.98
N ASN A 124 5.16 9.86 6.42
CA ASN A 124 4.86 11.04 5.59
C ASN A 124 5.95 11.34 4.55
N GLY A 125 7.12 10.72 4.61
CA GLY A 125 8.22 10.94 3.67
C GLY A 125 8.34 9.90 2.54
N GLY A 126 9.09 10.26 1.50
CA GLY A 126 9.61 9.35 0.47
C GLY A 126 8.55 8.46 -0.20
N ASP A 127 8.65 7.16 0.07
CA ASP A 127 7.79 6.12 -0.53
C ASP A 127 6.49 5.91 0.26
N GLY A 128 6.28 6.64 1.37
CA GLY A 128 5.13 6.51 2.27
C GLY A 128 5.20 5.33 3.23
N ILE A 129 6.35 4.66 3.29
CA ILE A 129 6.60 3.48 4.12
C ILE A 129 7.92 3.73 4.86
N GLY A 130 7.85 3.73 6.19
CA GLY A 130 9.01 3.81 7.07
C GLY A 130 9.30 2.44 7.69
N GLU A 131 10.57 2.16 7.96
CA GLU A 131 11.01 1.00 8.74
C GLU A 131 12.07 1.43 9.75
N SER A 132 11.93 0.98 10.99
CA SER A 132 12.90 1.23 12.05
C SER A 132 14.22 0.49 11.78
N ALA A 133 15.28 0.90 12.46
CA ALA A 133 16.44 0.03 12.63
C ALA A 133 16.03 -1.30 13.29
N THR A 134 16.75 -2.37 12.99
CA THR A 134 16.56 -3.67 13.65
C THR A 134 16.91 -3.57 15.13
N ILE A 135 16.03 -4.09 15.98
CA ILE A 135 16.20 -4.24 17.42
C ILE A 135 16.76 -5.63 17.69
N GLU A 136 17.90 -5.69 18.38
CA GLU A 136 18.50 -6.92 18.88
C GLU A 136 17.95 -7.23 20.28
N PRO A 137 17.27 -8.37 20.49
CA PRO A 137 16.65 -8.71 21.77
C PRO A 137 17.67 -8.83 22.90
N GLU A 138 17.39 -8.16 24.02
CA GLU A 138 18.21 -8.29 25.23
C GLU A 138 17.97 -9.65 25.91
N SER A 139 19.00 -10.26 26.49
CA SER A 139 18.85 -11.56 27.18
C SER A 139 18.90 -11.42 28.71
N GLY A 140 18.30 -12.38 29.42
CA GLY A 140 18.48 -12.55 30.87
C GLY A 140 17.34 -12.06 31.75
N SER A 141 16.26 -11.51 31.19
CA SER A 141 15.02 -11.18 31.89
C SER A 141 13.82 -11.87 31.25
N THR A 142 12.71 -12.01 32.01
CA THR A 142 11.44 -12.54 31.49
C THR A 142 10.86 -11.62 30.42
N PHE A 143 10.96 -10.31 30.63
CA PHE A 143 10.56 -9.28 29.68
C PHE A 143 11.68 -8.28 29.47
N ALA A 144 11.77 -7.75 28.27
CA ALA A 144 12.60 -6.59 27.94
C ALA A 144 11.74 -5.55 27.20
N THR A 145 12.23 -4.32 27.17
CA THR A 145 11.54 -3.20 26.53
C THR A 145 12.47 -2.52 25.53
N ALA A 146 11.96 -2.28 24.32
CA ALA A 146 12.63 -1.46 23.32
C ALA A 146 11.83 -0.18 23.07
N ARG A 147 12.52 0.94 22.90
CA ARG A 147 11.92 2.19 22.43
C ARG A 147 12.27 2.40 20.96
N VAL A 148 11.27 2.66 20.14
CA VAL A 148 11.41 2.91 18.71
C VAL A 148 10.74 4.23 18.37
N THR A 149 11.48 5.18 17.80
CA THR A 149 10.92 6.47 17.35
C THR A 149 10.54 6.36 15.88
N LEU A 150 9.29 6.66 15.56
CA LEU A 150 8.77 6.82 14.20
C LEU A 150 8.83 8.31 13.86
N GLU A 151 9.84 8.74 13.12
CA GLU A 151 10.19 10.17 12.97
C GLU A 151 9.07 11.04 12.39
N ARG A 152 8.29 10.50 11.46
CA ARG A 152 7.16 11.19 10.79
C ARG A 152 5.95 10.26 10.64
N ALA A 153 5.45 9.74 11.74
CA ALA A 153 4.29 8.84 11.73
C ALA A 153 3.07 9.51 11.11
N ARG A 154 2.29 8.75 10.35
CA ARG A 154 1.07 9.21 9.68
C ARG A 154 -0.23 8.65 10.27
N PHE A 155 -0.29 7.34 10.49
CA PHE A 155 -1.49 6.62 10.95
C PHE A 155 -2.75 6.98 10.14
N ALA A 156 -2.83 6.41 8.93
CA ALA A 156 -3.88 6.74 7.96
C ALA A 156 -4.20 5.52 7.09
N ALA A 157 -4.23 4.33 7.70
CA ALA A 157 -4.74 3.11 7.08
C ALA A 157 -4.03 2.65 5.79
N HIS A 158 -2.72 2.87 5.66
CA HIS A 158 -1.98 2.46 4.46
C HIS A 158 -1.59 0.97 4.45
N GLY A 159 -1.56 0.33 5.62
CA GLY A 159 -1.21 -1.07 5.77
C GLY A 159 -2.34 -2.02 5.35
N ILE A 160 -2.10 -3.30 5.55
CA ILE A 160 -3.05 -4.37 5.27
C ILE A 160 -4.31 -4.19 6.15
N ARG A 161 -5.51 -4.27 5.55
CA ARG A 161 -6.77 -4.17 6.29
C ARG A 161 -6.84 -2.92 7.18
N ASP A 162 -6.34 -1.81 6.66
CA ASP A 162 -6.35 -0.47 7.28
C ASP A 162 -5.42 -0.32 8.49
N THR A 163 -4.45 -1.22 8.69
CA THR A 163 -3.47 -1.09 9.79
C THR A 163 -2.47 0.04 9.56
N ASP A 164 -1.85 0.56 10.62
CA ASP A 164 -0.90 1.67 10.57
C ASP A 164 0.53 1.30 10.89
N LEU A 165 0.70 0.21 11.65
CA LEU A 165 1.97 -0.30 12.13
C LEU A 165 2.11 -1.77 11.79
N ALA A 166 3.36 -2.20 11.65
CA ALA A 166 3.72 -3.60 11.61
C ALA A 166 4.97 -3.84 12.46
N ILE A 167 5.01 -4.96 13.16
CA ILE A 167 6.14 -5.34 14.02
C ILE A 167 6.42 -6.83 13.86
N GLY A 168 7.68 -7.17 13.65
CA GLY A 168 8.06 -8.55 13.44
C GLY A 168 9.48 -8.72 12.94
N GLY A 169 9.83 -9.98 12.68
CA GLY A 169 11.17 -10.35 12.23
C GLY A 169 11.23 -11.80 11.75
N PRO A 170 12.31 -12.20 11.06
CA PRO A 170 12.41 -13.53 10.44
C PRO A 170 12.28 -14.71 11.42
N GLU A 171 12.73 -14.53 12.66
CA GLU A 171 12.67 -15.53 13.73
C GLU A 171 11.42 -15.37 14.63
N GLY A 172 10.67 -14.29 14.41
CA GLY A 172 9.48 -13.91 15.15
C GLY A 172 9.72 -13.19 16.46
N ILE A 173 8.63 -12.68 17.00
CA ILE A 173 8.55 -11.88 18.22
C ILE A 173 7.47 -12.45 19.14
N ALA A 174 7.74 -12.42 20.44
CA ALA A 174 6.73 -12.57 21.48
C ALA A 174 6.38 -11.19 22.04
N LEU A 175 5.42 -10.53 21.39
CA LEU A 175 4.97 -9.18 21.72
C LEU A 175 4.02 -9.24 22.91
N CYS A 176 4.42 -8.63 24.02
CA CYS A 176 3.72 -8.71 25.30
C CYS A 176 3.03 -7.39 25.67
N ASP A 177 3.56 -6.26 25.23
CA ASP A 177 2.89 -4.96 25.31
C ASP A 177 3.41 -3.99 24.25
N ILE A 178 2.62 -2.96 23.98
CA ILE A 178 3.04 -1.85 23.13
C ILE A 178 2.31 -0.57 23.58
N GLU A 179 3.09 0.44 23.95
CA GLU A 179 2.60 1.78 24.24
C GLU A 179 2.92 2.71 23.06
N VAL A 180 1.94 3.53 22.65
CA VAL A 180 2.08 4.51 21.58
C VAL A 180 2.10 5.90 22.21
N VAL A 181 3.24 6.59 22.14
CA VAL A 181 3.47 7.88 22.78
C VAL A 181 3.64 8.97 21.73
N ARG A 182 2.63 9.82 21.59
CA ARG A 182 2.62 10.92 20.63
C ARG A 182 3.41 12.13 21.14
N SER A 183 4.11 12.81 20.24
CA SER A 183 4.70 14.12 20.56
C SER A 183 3.66 15.26 20.53
N HIS A 184 2.52 15.07 19.86
CA HIS A 184 1.50 16.09 19.61
C HIS A 184 2.04 17.36 18.91
N THR A 185 2.99 17.19 17.99
CA THR A 185 3.61 18.27 17.22
C THR A 185 3.15 18.36 15.77
N THR A 186 2.11 17.62 15.38
CA THR A 186 1.53 17.68 14.03
C THR A 186 1.25 19.13 13.62
N PRO A 187 1.79 19.61 12.49
CA PRO A 187 1.56 20.97 12.03
C PRO A 187 0.07 21.24 11.79
N VAL A 188 -0.42 22.36 12.32
CA VAL A 188 -1.80 22.82 12.05
C VAL A 188 -1.78 23.65 10.76
N PRO A 189 -2.58 23.29 9.74
CA PRO A 189 -2.69 24.09 8.52
C PRO A 189 -3.08 25.55 8.82
N ALA A 190 -2.35 26.51 8.23
CA ALA A 190 -2.64 27.94 8.39
C ALA A 190 -3.99 28.37 7.77
N GLY A 191 -4.52 27.53 6.88
CA GLY A 191 -5.77 27.72 6.16
C GLY A 191 -5.93 26.59 5.15
N HIS A 192 -7.02 26.62 4.38
CA HIS A 192 -7.23 25.69 3.28
C HIS A 192 -7.66 26.42 2.02
N GLY A 193 -7.31 25.87 0.87
CA GLY A 193 -7.87 26.24 -0.43
C GLY A 193 -8.44 25.01 -1.13
N THR A 194 -8.97 25.21 -2.33
CA THR A 194 -9.50 24.13 -3.18
C THR A 194 -8.63 23.98 -4.41
N LEU A 195 -8.20 22.76 -4.73
CA LEU A 195 -7.60 22.42 -6.00
C LEU A 195 -8.66 21.76 -6.87
N ARG A 196 -8.86 22.27 -8.09
CA ARG A 196 -9.70 21.63 -9.11
C ARG A 196 -8.87 21.33 -10.35
N LEU A 197 -8.80 20.06 -10.71
CA LEU A 197 -8.04 19.54 -11.83
C LEU A 197 -8.96 19.00 -12.92
N THR A 198 -8.61 19.27 -14.17
CA THR A 198 -9.12 18.55 -15.34
C THR A 198 -7.94 17.93 -16.09
N VAL A 199 -8.07 16.70 -16.57
CA VAL A 199 -7.00 15.95 -17.23
C VAL A 199 -7.39 15.68 -18.67
N GLU A 200 -6.55 16.09 -19.61
CA GLU A 200 -6.84 15.96 -21.03
C GLU A 200 -5.67 15.39 -21.83
N ASP A 201 -5.99 14.68 -22.90
CA ASP A 201 -5.02 14.36 -23.94
C ASP A 201 -4.76 15.63 -24.78
N ALA A 202 -3.50 16.10 -24.79
CA ALA A 202 -3.14 17.39 -25.36
C ALA A 202 -3.45 17.55 -26.86
N ALA A 203 -3.47 16.44 -27.61
CA ALA A 203 -3.74 16.48 -29.05
C ALA A 203 -5.24 16.50 -29.37
N SER A 204 -6.03 15.75 -28.61
CA SER A 204 -7.47 15.57 -28.88
C SER A 204 -8.40 16.43 -28.01
N GLY A 205 -7.89 16.98 -26.90
CA GLY A 205 -8.70 17.70 -25.90
C GLY A 205 -9.70 16.81 -25.16
N ARG A 206 -9.59 15.48 -25.29
CA ARG A 206 -10.47 14.55 -24.60
C ARG A 206 -10.03 14.39 -23.16
N SER A 207 -11.01 14.31 -22.26
CA SER A 207 -10.77 13.91 -20.88
C SER A 207 -10.16 12.51 -20.83
N VAL A 208 -9.10 12.33 -20.04
CA VAL A 208 -8.40 11.05 -19.89
C VAL A 208 -8.06 10.76 -18.43
N PRO A 209 -8.18 9.50 -17.97
CA PRO A 209 -7.70 9.09 -16.66
C PRO A 209 -6.16 9.19 -16.55
N ALA A 210 -5.62 9.39 -15.35
CA ALA A 210 -4.18 9.34 -15.12
C ALA A 210 -3.84 9.03 -13.66
N ARG A 211 -2.59 8.59 -13.43
CA ARG A 211 -2.00 8.44 -12.10
C ARG A 211 -1.36 9.76 -11.68
N PHE A 212 -1.60 10.19 -10.45
CA PHE A 212 -1.19 11.47 -9.87
C PHE A 212 -0.34 11.29 -8.63
N GLY A 213 0.67 12.14 -8.48
CA GLY A 213 1.33 12.44 -7.21
C GLY A 213 1.07 13.90 -6.85
N LEU A 214 0.84 14.16 -5.58
CA LEU A 214 0.67 15.51 -5.05
C LEU A 214 1.39 15.57 -3.72
N TYR A 215 2.42 16.41 -3.61
CA TYR A 215 3.30 16.45 -2.44
C TYR A 215 3.47 17.89 -1.97
N ASP A 216 3.37 18.13 -0.68
CA ASP A 216 3.69 19.44 -0.10
C ASP A 216 5.21 19.68 -0.04
N GLU A 217 5.62 20.85 0.46
CA GLU A 217 7.03 21.23 0.57
C GLU A 217 7.88 20.30 1.46
N THR A 218 7.24 19.47 2.29
CA THR A 218 7.90 18.48 3.14
C THR A 218 7.97 17.10 2.49
N GLY A 219 7.40 16.95 1.30
CA GLY A 219 7.25 15.68 0.59
C GLY A 219 6.06 14.84 1.02
N ARG A 220 5.21 15.35 1.94
CA ARG A 220 4.02 14.63 2.37
C ARG A 220 2.97 14.68 1.26
N ALA A 221 2.41 13.52 0.96
CA ALA A 221 1.23 13.44 0.09
C ALA A 221 -0.05 13.61 0.91
N PRO A 222 -0.88 14.66 0.68
CA PRO A 222 -2.20 14.75 1.30
C PRO A 222 -3.07 13.54 0.97
N LEU A 223 -3.99 13.17 1.86
CA LEU A 223 -4.94 12.11 1.55
C LEU A 223 -5.79 12.52 0.33
N PRO A 224 -5.91 11.66 -0.69
CA PRO A 224 -6.76 11.92 -1.83
C PRO A 224 -8.22 12.06 -1.41
N SER A 225 -8.96 12.98 -2.02
CA SER A 225 -10.39 13.10 -1.77
C SER A 225 -11.16 11.91 -2.32
N GLU A 226 -12.44 11.80 -1.95
CA GLU A 226 -13.39 10.82 -2.51
C GLU A 226 -13.60 10.95 -4.02
N ARG A 227 -13.13 12.04 -4.65
CA ARG A 227 -13.17 12.24 -6.11
C ARG A 227 -12.05 11.51 -6.84
N SER A 228 -11.06 10.97 -6.12
CA SER A 228 -10.09 10.05 -6.71
C SER A 228 -10.75 8.72 -7.08
N VAL A 229 -10.06 7.89 -7.85
CA VAL A 229 -10.47 6.52 -8.15
C VAL A 229 -10.16 5.64 -6.93
N LEU A 230 -11.14 4.84 -6.50
CA LEU A 230 -10.92 3.81 -5.48
C LEU A 230 -10.12 2.67 -6.12
N VAL A 231 -9.13 2.14 -5.44
CA VAL A 231 -8.31 1.03 -5.96
C VAL A 231 -8.47 -0.19 -5.08
N HIS A 232 -8.84 -1.30 -5.71
CA HIS A 232 -8.85 -2.60 -5.05
C HIS A 232 -7.42 -3.16 -5.00
N ARG A 233 -6.83 -3.17 -3.80
CA ARG A 233 -5.52 -3.77 -3.52
C ARG A 233 -5.76 -5.09 -2.79
N PHE A 234 -5.76 -6.20 -3.55
CA PHE A 234 -6.20 -7.50 -3.04
C PHE A 234 -7.67 -7.43 -2.61
N VAL A 235 -7.94 -7.49 -1.30
CA VAL A 235 -9.28 -7.29 -0.71
C VAL A 235 -9.40 -5.96 0.04
N ASP A 236 -8.33 -5.15 0.07
CA ASP A 236 -8.38 -3.79 0.61
C ASP A 236 -8.88 -2.82 -0.47
N GLU A 237 -9.45 -1.71 -0.03
CA GLU A 237 -9.82 -0.59 -0.89
C GLU A 237 -9.03 0.64 -0.44
N VAL A 238 -8.24 1.22 -1.35
CA VAL A 238 -7.34 2.33 -1.01
C VAL A 238 -7.38 3.40 -2.09
N ARG A 239 -7.02 4.63 -1.72
CA ARG A 239 -6.92 5.76 -2.66
C ARG A 239 -5.49 6.23 -2.86
N LEU A 240 -4.62 5.98 -1.88
CA LEU A 240 -3.21 6.37 -1.91
C LEU A 240 -2.34 5.11 -1.87
N LEU A 241 -1.41 5.01 -2.79
CA LEU A 241 -0.60 3.82 -3.05
C LEU A 241 0.84 4.21 -3.30
N TRP A 242 1.78 3.42 -2.80
CA TRP A 242 3.18 3.58 -3.17
C TRP A 242 3.43 3.11 -4.62
N VAL A 243 4.25 3.86 -5.35
CA VAL A 243 4.72 3.54 -6.69
C VAL A 243 6.05 2.82 -6.54
N ASN A 244 6.10 1.54 -6.93
CA ASN A 244 7.33 0.76 -6.74
C ASN A 244 8.57 1.40 -7.41
N PRO A 245 9.78 1.32 -6.82
CA PRO A 245 11.01 1.96 -7.33
C PRO A 245 11.42 1.59 -8.76
N ARG A 246 10.91 0.48 -9.32
CA ARG A 246 11.23 0.09 -10.70
C ARG A 246 10.34 0.77 -11.73
N THR A 247 9.18 1.29 -11.32
CA THR A 247 8.32 2.09 -12.18
C THR A 247 8.88 3.49 -12.28
N TRP A 248 9.09 3.96 -13.50
CA TRP A 248 9.47 5.36 -13.74
C TRP A 248 8.38 6.29 -13.18
N TRP A 249 8.81 7.29 -12.42
CA TRP A 249 7.95 8.26 -11.75
C TRP A 249 8.70 9.59 -11.66
N PRO A 250 8.10 10.72 -12.07
CA PRO A 250 8.81 11.99 -12.18
C PRO A 250 8.81 12.78 -10.87
N SER A 251 9.03 12.13 -9.72
CA SER A 251 9.23 12.77 -8.41
C SER A 251 10.07 11.83 -7.53
N GLU A 252 10.77 12.41 -6.54
CA GLU A 252 11.44 11.65 -5.48
C GLU A 252 10.43 11.05 -4.48
N HIS A 253 9.24 11.63 -4.37
CA HIS A 253 8.13 11.11 -3.56
C HIS A 253 7.31 10.13 -4.38
N ARG A 254 6.88 9.03 -3.76
CA ARG A 254 6.32 7.89 -4.50
C ARG A 254 4.93 7.47 -4.05
N LEU A 255 4.21 8.28 -3.29
CA LEU A 255 2.79 8.04 -3.04
C LEU A 255 1.94 8.61 -4.18
N ALA A 256 1.03 7.82 -4.72
CA ALA A 256 0.22 8.18 -5.86
C ALA A 256 -1.24 7.73 -5.70
N PHE A 257 -2.12 8.42 -6.41
CA PHE A 257 -3.54 8.12 -6.52
C PHE A 257 -3.96 8.18 -7.98
N TYR A 258 -5.18 7.75 -8.28
CA TYR A 258 -5.70 7.76 -9.65
C TYR A 258 -6.85 8.75 -9.79
N VAL A 259 -6.94 9.38 -10.95
CA VAL A 259 -7.96 10.36 -11.30
C VAL A 259 -8.61 9.92 -12.61
N ASP A 260 -9.93 9.96 -12.67
CA ASP A 260 -10.71 9.70 -13.88
C ASP A 260 -11.17 11.02 -14.53
N GLY A 261 -10.20 11.72 -15.13
CA GLY A 261 -10.47 12.94 -15.91
C GLY A 261 -10.69 14.23 -15.11
N GLU A 262 -11.35 14.18 -13.97
CA GLU A 262 -11.58 15.34 -13.10
C GLU A 262 -11.27 15.00 -11.64
N TYR A 263 -10.69 15.96 -10.90
CA TYR A 263 -10.40 15.80 -9.49
C TYR A 263 -10.60 17.11 -8.74
N GLU A 264 -11.12 17.03 -7.52
CA GLU A 264 -11.27 18.18 -6.64
C GLU A 264 -10.89 17.78 -5.22
N ALA A 265 -10.10 18.61 -4.55
CA ALA A 265 -9.72 18.40 -3.16
C ALA A 265 -9.55 19.71 -2.41
N ARG A 266 -9.92 19.69 -1.13
CA ARG A 266 -9.60 20.76 -0.17
C ARG A 266 -8.26 20.45 0.47
N LEU A 267 -7.30 21.36 0.31
CA LEU A 267 -5.90 21.14 0.71
C LEU A 267 -5.45 22.24 1.68
N PRO A 268 -4.50 21.95 2.59
CA PRO A 268 -3.77 22.97 3.32
C PRO A 268 -3.19 24.04 2.37
N VAL A 269 -3.16 25.29 2.83
CA VAL A 269 -2.47 26.36 2.09
C VAL A 269 -0.97 26.04 2.00
N GLY A 270 -0.41 26.17 0.81
CA GLY A 270 1.01 25.88 0.56
C GLY A 270 1.34 25.69 -0.92
N SER A 271 2.63 25.48 -1.18
CA SER A 271 3.15 25.07 -2.48
C SER A 271 3.19 23.55 -2.55
N TYR A 272 2.76 23.00 -3.68
CA TYR A 272 2.77 21.56 -3.93
C TYR A 272 3.46 21.21 -5.23
N GLU A 273 4.22 20.13 -5.22
CA GLU A 273 4.61 19.41 -6.43
C GLU A 273 3.42 18.56 -6.90
N LEU A 274 2.97 18.79 -8.13
CA LEU A 274 1.97 17.97 -8.82
C LEU A 274 2.66 17.22 -9.95
N VAL A 275 2.55 15.90 -9.94
CA VAL A 275 3.03 15.05 -11.02
C VAL A 275 1.91 14.17 -11.56
N ALA A 276 1.94 13.87 -12.86
CA ALA A 276 0.98 12.96 -13.47
C ALA A 276 1.61 12.09 -14.56
N THR A 277 1.16 10.85 -14.66
CA THR A 277 1.56 9.91 -15.70
C THR A 277 0.36 9.15 -16.25
N ARG A 278 0.41 8.79 -17.54
CA ARG A 278 -0.60 7.95 -18.19
C ARG A 278 0.09 6.88 -19.03
N GLY A 279 0.39 5.73 -18.42
CA GLY A 279 1.05 4.62 -19.12
C GLY A 279 2.41 4.98 -19.75
N PRO A 280 2.96 4.08 -20.58
CA PRO A 280 4.29 4.26 -21.16
C PRO A 280 4.31 5.17 -22.40
N GLU A 281 3.16 5.45 -23.04
CA GLU A 281 3.06 6.19 -24.30
C GLU A 281 2.93 7.72 -24.14
N TYR A 282 2.74 8.19 -22.92
CA TYR A 282 2.69 9.61 -22.58
C TYR A 282 3.96 10.09 -21.89
N ARG A 283 4.25 11.38 -22.05
CA ARG A 283 5.24 12.05 -21.21
C ARG A 283 4.66 12.25 -19.81
N GLY A 284 5.51 12.17 -18.79
CA GLY A 284 5.10 12.64 -17.46
C GLY A 284 4.91 14.14 -17.48
N TYR A 285 3.98 14.57 -16.64
CA TYR A 285 3.67 15.96 -16.35
C TYR A 285 4.21 16.29 -14.96
N GLU A 286 4.84 17.45 -14.84
CA GLU A 286 5.37 17.98 -13.58
C GLU A 286 5.02 19.46 -13.49
N ARG A 287 4.48 19.90 -12.36
CA ARG A 287 4.16 21.32 -12.12
C ARG A 287 4.14 21.64 -10.63
N THR A 288 4.69 22.79 -10.26
CA THR A 288 4.44 23.38 -8.94
C THR A 288 3.12 24.15 -8.97
N ILE A 289 2.25 23.90 -8.00
CA ILE A 289 0.98 24.62 -7.81
C ILE A 289 0.97 25.32 -6.45
N GLU A 290 0.25 26.44 -6.38
CA GLU A 290 0.04 27.18 -5.14
C GLU A 290 -1.43 27.04 -4.72
N VAL A 291 -1.67 26.62 -3.48
CA VAL A 291 -2.99 26.61 -2.85
C VAL A 291 -3.08 27.79 -1.90
N ARG A 292 -4.02 28.71 -2.17
CA ARG A 292 -4.24 29.93 -1.38
C ARG A 292 -5.48 29.82 -0.48
N PRO A 293 -5.52 30.54 0.66
CA PRO A 293 -6.62 30.45 1.61
C PRO A 293 -7.93 30.89 0.95
N ASP A 294 -8.96 30.05 1.09
CA ASP A 294 -10.33 30.29 0.62
C ASP A 294 -10.45 30.55 -0.90
N GLU A 295 -9.42 30.21 -1.68
CA GLU A 295 -9.40 30.30 -3.14
C GLU A 295 -9.54 28.94 -3.82
N THR A 296 -9.98 28.94 -5.08
CA THR A 296 -9.94 27.76 -5.95
C THR A 296 -8.80 27.91 -6.96
N THR A 297 -7.86 26.97 -6.93
CA THR A 297 -6.80 26.82 -7.92
C THR A 297 -7.32 25.89 -9.02
N ASP A 298 -7.66 26.47 -10.17
CA ASP A 298 -8.05 25.75 -11.37
C ASP A 298 -6.84 25.38 -12.23
N LEU A 299 -6.71 24.10 -12.58
CA LEU A 299 -5.62 23.62 -13.40
C LEU A 299 -6.05 22.54 -14.40
N THR A 300 -5.71 22.77 -15.67
CA THR A 300 -5.77 21.73 -16.71
C THR A 300 -4.41 21.05 -16.84
N VAL A 301 -4.41 19.73 -16.68
CA VAL A 301 -3.27 18.83 -16.88
C VAL A 301 -3.36 18.25 -18.29
N SER A 302 -2.65 18.87 -19.23
CA SER A 302 -2.61 18.43 -20.63
C SER A 302 -1.47 17.44 -20.84
N LEU A 303 -1.79 16.16 -21.04
CA LEU A 303 -0.83 15.07 -21.20
C LEU A 303 -0.44 14.88 -22.67
N GLU A 304 0.87 14.90 -22.96
CA GLU A 304 1.41 14.72 -24.30
C GLU A 304 1.68 13.24 -24.61
N ARG A 305 0.89 12.65 -25.51
CA ARG A 305 1.18 11.34 -26.10
C ARG A 305 2.32 11.47 -27.10
N TYR A 306 3.41 10.74 -26.91
CA TYR A 306 4.57 10.78 -27.81
C TYR A 306 4.62 9.63 -28.82
N ALA A 307 3.88 8.55 -28.56
CA ALA A 307 3.68 7.43 -29.47
C ALA A 307 2.21 7.01 -29.41
N ASN A 308 1.60 6.71 -30.56
CA ASN A 308 0.23 6.21 -30.63
C ASN A 308 0.24 4.81 -31.24
N LEU A 309 0.64 3.84 -30.42
CA LEU A 309 0.71 2.45 -30.81
C LEU A 309 -0.66 1.89 -31.21
N PRO A 310 -1.79 2.26 -30.56
CA PRO A 310 -3.12 1.85 -31.00
C PRO A 310 -3.46 2.26 -32.43
N ALA A 311 -3.08 3.47 -32.86
CA ALA A 311 -3.26 3.92 -34.24
C ALA A 311 -2.43 3.10 -35.25
N GLU A 312 -1.39 2.43 -34.79
CA GLU A 312 -0.57 1.49 -35.56
C GLU A 312 -1.03 0.03 -35.44
N GLY A 313 -2.11 -0.24 -34.70
CA GLY A 313 -2.67 -1.57 -34.48
C GLY A 313 -2.01 -2.36 -33.34
N TRP A 314 -1.26 -1.70 -32.47
CA TRP A 314 -0.64 -2.29 -31.28
C TRP A 314 -1.38 -1.83 -30.02
N TYR A 315 -1.76 -2.76 -29.15
CA TYR A 315 -2.51 -2.47 -27.93
C TYR A 315 -1.74 -2.95 -26.72
N SER A 316 -1.58 -2.08 -25.72
CA SER A 316 -0.99 -2.42 -24.43
C SER A 316 -1.91 -3.40 -23.69
N GLY A 317 -1.32 -4.32 -22.92
CA GLY A 317 -2.10 -5.22 -22.10
C GLY A 317 -1.37 -5.71 -20.87
N ASP A 318 -2.14 -5.94 -19.80
CA ASP A 318 -1.71 -6.63 -18.60
C ASP A 318 -2.38 -7.99 -18.54
N SER A 319 -1.60 -9.06 -18.68
CA SER A 319 -2.10 -10.41 -18.74
C SER A 319 -2.31 -11.07 -17.38
N HIS A 320 -1.92 -10.43 -16.26
CA HIS A 320 -1.83 -11.08 -14.95
C HIS A 320 -2.26 -10.17 -13.81
N VAL A 321 -3.55 -9.83 -13.76
CA VAL A 321 -4.11 -8.97 -12.72
C VAL A 321 -4.92 -9.80 -11.71
N HIS A 322 -4.55 -9.71 -10.43
CA HIS A 322 -5.27 -10.34 -9.31
C HIS A 322 -5.91 -9.28 -8.43
N ILE A 323 -7.23 -9.15 -8.54
CA ILE A 323 -8.04 -8.21 -7.77
C ILE A 323 -9.30 -8.94 -7.30
N ALA A 324 -9.67 -8.78 -6.03
CA ALA A 324 -10.96 -9.23 -5.54
C ALA A 324 -12.03 -8.20 -5.94
N ARG A 325 -13.13 -8.69 -6.52
CA ARG A 325 -14.27 -7.86 -6.94
C ARG A 325 -15.54 -8.69 -6.97
N GLU A 326 -16.68 -8.05 -6.76
CA GLU A 326 -17.98 -8.74 -6.72
C GLU A 326 -18.73 -8.70 -8.05
N HIS A 327 -18.42 -7.72 -8.90
CA HIS A 327 -19.16 -7.45 -10.13
C HIS A 327 -18.25 -7.46 -11.37
N ALA A 328 -18.82 -7.93 -12.49
CA ALA A 328 -18.12 -7.99 -13.78
C ALA A 328 -17.81 -6.59 -14.32
N GLU A 329 -18.75 -5.67 -14.09
CA GLU A 329 -18.65 -4.24 -14.39
C GLU A 329 -18.20 -3.55 -13.10
N ASP A 330 -17.00 -2.98 -13.14
CA ASP A 330 -16.36 -2.35 -11.98
C ASP A 330 -15.58 -1.13 -12.49
N ASP A 331 -16.20 0.04 -12.35
CA ASP A 331 -15.67 1.30 -12.88
C ASP A 331 -14.34 1.69 -12.21
N ALA A 332 -14.12 1.31 -10.95
CA ALA A 332 -12.87 1.56 -10.24
C ALA A 332 -11.71 0.81 -10.88
N VAL A 333 -11.91 -0.48 -11.18
CA VAL A 333 -10.93 -1.31 -11.90
C VAL A 333 -10.68 -0.74 -13.31
N TRP A 334 -11.74 -0.40 -14.05
CA TRP A 334 -11.60 0.15 -15.40
C TRP A 334 -10.89 1.50 -15.43
N ALA A 335 -11.19 2.40 -14.49
CA ALA A 335 -10.54 3.69 -14.37
C ALA A 335 -9.04 3.55 -14.06
N GLN A 336 -8.68 2.63 -13.17
CA GLN A 336 -7.26 2.35 -12.86
C GLN A 336 -6.50 1.82 -14.08
N ILE A 337 -7.06 0.81 -14.77
CA ILE A 337 -6.47 0.25 -16.00
C ILE A 337 -6.32 1.34 -17.07
N ALA A 338 -7.38 2.13 -17.28
CA ALA A 338 -7.38 3.19 -18.26
C ALA A 338 -6.39 4.30 -17.91
N ALA A 339 -6.15 4.60 -16.63
CA ALA A 339 -5.18 5.59 -16.17
C ALA A 339 -3.72 5.18 -16.45
N GLU A 340 -3.46 3.87 -16.55
CA GLU A 340 -2.16 3.33 -16.98
C GLU A 340 -2.06 3.16 -18.51
N ASP A 341 -3.01 3.70 -19.28
CA ASP A 341 -3.14 3.53 -20.73
C ASP A 341 -3.10 2.06 -21.17
N ILE A 342 -3.63 1.16 -20.34
CA ILE A 342 -3.75 -0.28 -20.63
C ILE A 342 -5.03 -0.51 -21.42
N HIS A 343 -4.93 -1.14 -22.59
CA HIS A 343 -6.09 -1.36 -23.47
C HIS A 343 -6.78 -2.70 -23.21
N VAL A 344 -6.04 -3.70 -22.71
CA VAL A 344 -6.57 -5.02 -22.38
C VAL A 344 -5.99 -5.49 -21.04
N ALA A 345 -6.84 -5.69 -20.04
CA ALA A 345 -6.43 -6.31 -18.79
C ALA A 345 -7.11 -7.67 -18.62
N ASN A 346 -6.35 -8.68 -18.25
CA ASN A 346 -6.86 -10.01 -17.96
C ASN A 346 -6.96 -10.19 -16.45
N LEU A 347 -8.18 -10.11 -15.93
CA LEU A 347 -8.49 -10.32 -14.52
C LEU A 347 -8.58 -11.83 -14.27
N LEU A 348 -7.72 -12.33 -13.38
CA LEU A 348 -7.56 -13.76 -13.11
C LEU A 348 -8.16 -14.14 -11.77
N GLU A 349 -8.60 -15.40 -11.68
CA GLU A 349 -8.81 -16.01 -10.38
C GLU A 349 -7.49 -16.15 -9.63
N MET A 350 -7.51 -15.91 -8.32
CA MET A 350 -6.34 -16.07 -7.46
C MET A 350 -6.56 -17.19 -6.47
N GLY A 351 -5.62 -18.13 -6.38
CA GLY A 351 -5.74 -19.29 -5.51
C GLY A 351 -4.43 -20.06 -5.36
N ASN A 352 -4.53 -21.17 -4.66
CA ASN A 352 -3.51 -22.21 -4.59
C ASN A 352 -4.15 -23.56 -4.92
N ILE A 353 -3.39 -24.66 -4.82
CA ILE A 353 -3.88 -26.01 -5.17
C ILE A 353 -5.09 -26.47 -4.34
N ALA A 354 -5.31 -25.88 -3.16
CA ALA A 354 -6.39 -26.26 -2.25
C ALA A 354 -7.62 -25.34 -2.36
N VAL A 355 -7.44 -24.06 -2.70
CA VAL A 355 -8.52 -23.07 -2.62
C VAL A 355 -8.34 -21.92 -3.61
N THR A 356 -9.46 -21.44 -4.17
CA THR A 356 -9.56 -20.18 -4.91
C THR A 356 -10.07 -19.10 -3.97
N HIS A 357 -9.28 -18.06 -3.75
CA HIS A 357 -9.59 -16.92 -2.90
C HIS A 357 -10.31 -15.82 -3.67
N PHE A 358 -9.75 -15.38 -4.80
CA PHE A 358 -10.40 -14.40 -5.66
C PHE A 358 -11.10 -15.14 -6.78
N LYS A 359 -12.40 -15.38 -6.63
CA LYS A 359 -13.23 -15.81 -7.76
C LYS A 359 -13.55 -14.59 -8.61
N GLN A 360 -13.54 -14.76 -9.92
CA GLN A 360 -13.93 -13.69 -10.83
C GLN A 360 -15.42 -13.78 -11.17
N PRO A 361 -16.19 -12.69 -11.08
CA PRO A 361 -17.58 -12.69 -11.51
C PRO A 361 -17.64 -12.98 -13.02
N ALA A 362 -18.64 -13.77 -13.43
CA ALA A 362 -18.79 -14.27 -14.80
C ALA A 362 -17.63 -15.18 -15.31
N TRP A 363 -16.91 -15.82 -14.39
CA TRP A 363 -15.96 -16.89 -14.71
C TRP A 363 -16.66 -18.26 -14.73
N GLY A 364 -16.53 -18.99 -15.83
CA GLY A 364 -17.21 -20.27 -16.07
C GLY A 364 -18.56 -20.10 -16.76
#